data_AF-A0A0B6Z4U6-F1
#
_entry.id   AF-A0A0B6Z4U6-F1
#
_cell.length_a   1.000
_cell.length_b   1.000
_cell.length_c   1.000
_cell.angle_alpha   90.00
_cell.angle_beta   90.00
_cell.angle_gamma   90.00
#
_symmetry.space_group_name_H-M   'P 1'
#
loop_
_entity.id
_entity.type
_entity.pdbx_description
1 polymer ?
#
loop_
_entity_poly.entity_id
_entity_poly.type
_entity_poly.pdbx_seq_one_letter_code
_entity_poly.pdbx_strand_id
1 'polypeptide(L)'
;MTSSIYIILVLVVSSELGAQANKNKYLDSMFATKGGNPDPCYNENGEPKRCIPDFVNAAFGRRVVASSTCGAEPENYCRSSTDKNSEIIRHCFVCDASNPKYSFPPEFLTDLNNPSNLTCWMSKTYSAVQYPSNVTLTLSLDKKYELTYISLQFCSARPHSMVIYKSVDYGKSWIPFQYYSNDCKKMYTKSPRGVVTKANEQEALCTEAYSNIDPFTGARVAYSTLEGR
;
A
#
# COMPACT_ATOMS: atom_id res chain seq x y z
N MET A 1 2.83 1.12 42.90
CA MET A 1 1.74 0.16 43.16
C MET A 1 0.51 0.97 43.56
N THR A 2 -0.38 1.24 42.60
CA THR A 2 -1.62 1.98 42.81
C THR A 2 -2.74 1.17 42.17
N SER A 3 -3.76 0.91 42.97
CA SER A 3 -4.77 -0.12 42.87
C SER A 3 -5.64 -0.03 41.61
N SER A 4 -5.93 -1.19 41.04
CA SER A 4 -7.01 -1.43 40.08
C SER A 4 -8.40 -1.23 40.72
N ILE A 5 -9.36 -0.72 39.96
CA ILE A 5 -10.79 -0.91 40.22
C ILE A 5 -11.44 -1.50 38.95
N TYR A 6 -12.18 -2.58 39.16
CA TYR A 6 -12.74 -3.51 38.20
C TYR A 6 -14.15 -3.12 37.76
N ILE A 7 -14.55 -3.49 36.54
CA ILE A 7 -15.97 -3.66 36.18
C ILE A 7 -16.18 -5.13 35.81
N ILE A 8 -16.88 -5.84 36.69
CA ILE A 8 -17.36 -7.21 36.47
C ILE A 8 -18.81 -7.08 36.01
N LEU A 9 -19.11 -7.55 34.80
CA LEU A 9 -20.46 -7.61 34.26
C LEU A 9 -21.01 -9.02 34.54
N VAL A 10 -21.87 -9.13 35.56
CA VAL A 10 -22.59 -10.36 35.92
C VAL A 10 -23.91 -10.34 35.16
N LEU A 11 -24.07 -11.24 34.18
CA LEU A 11 -25.38 -11.53 33.59
C LEU A 11 -26.02 -12.69 34.35
N VAL A 12 -27.11 -12.37 35.04
CA VAL A 12 -27.95 -13.32 35.77
C VAL A 12 -28.79 -14.12 34.76
N VAL A 13 -28.64 -15.44 34.81
CA VAL A 13 -29.44 -16.40 34.04
C VAL A 13 -30.70 -16.73 34.85
N SER A 14 -31.87 -16.49 34.27
CA SER A 14 -33.16 -16.96 34.81
C SER A 14 -33.68 -18.15 34.00
N SER A 15 -33.76 -19.31 34.64
CA SER A 15 -34.60 -20.46 34.28
C SER A 15 -36.08 -20.12 34.60
N GLU A 16 -37.10 -20.55 33.87
CA GLU A 16 -37.64 -21.92 33.90
C GLU A 16 -38.60 -22.27 32.73
N LEU A 17 -38.60 -23.57 32.43
CA LEU A 17 -39.62 -24.49 31.87
C LEU A 17 -40.54 -24.10 30.69
N GLY A 18 -40.31 -24.81 29.57
CA GLY A 18 -41.22 -25.89 29.17
C GLY A 18 -42.29 -25.59 28.10
N ALA A 19 -41.92 -25.72 26.81
CA ALA A 19 -42.87 -26.05 25.75
C ALA A 19 -42.23 -27.04 24.76
N GLN A 20 -42.88 -28.20 24.59
CA GLN A 20 -42.51 -29.24 23.63
C GLN A 20 -42.91 -28.88 22.19
N ALA A 21 -42.19 -29.52 21.25
CA ALA A 21 -42.54 -29.81 19.85
C ALA A 21 -42.30 -28.73 18.78
N ASN A 22 -41.13 -28.77 18.13
CA ASN A 22 -40.94 -29.47 16.84
C ASN A 22 -39.50 -29.23 16.35
N LYS A 23 -38.65 -30.27 16.36
CA LYS A 23 -37.36 -30.22 15.66
C LYS A 23 -37.64 -30.27 14.16
N ASN A 24 -37.81 -29.11 13.54
CA ASN A 24 -37.68 -29.00 12.09
C ASN A 24 -36.24 -29.36 11.72
N LYS A 25 -36.05 -30.62 11.30
CA LYS A 25 -34.83 -31.18 10.67
C LYS A 25 -34.42 -30.49 9.36
N TYR A 26 -34.95 -29.30 9.08
CA TYR A 26 -34.68 -28.48 7.91
C TYR A 26 -33.69 -27.34 8.17
N LEU A 27 -33.45 -26.94 9.42
CA LEU A 27 -32.51 -25.85 9.73
C LEU A 27 -31.07 -26.33 9.97
N ASP A 28 -30.90 -27.57 10.43
CA ASP A 28 -29.58 -28.20 10.64
C ASP A 28 -28.95 -28.71 9.31
N SER A 29 -29.67 -28.59 8.19
CA SER A 29 -29.18 -28.95 6.85
C SER A 29 -28.63 -27.76 6.06
N MET A 30 -28.62 -26.53 6.61
CA MET A 30 -28.04 -25.36 5.93
C MET A 30 -26.55 -25.16 6.22
N PHE A 31 -25.97 -25.89 7.17
CA PHE A 31 -24.53 -25.92 7.43
C PHE A 31 -23.85 -27.24 6.98
N ALA A 32 -24.59 -28.08 6.25
CA ALA A 32 -24.04 -29.26 5.59
C ALA A 32 -23.82 -29.00 4.10
N THR A 33 -23.11 -27.92 3.76
CA THR A 33 -22.42 -27.85 2.47
C THR A 33 -21.25 -28.84 2.52
N LYS A 34 -21.55 -30.09 2.18
CA LYS A 34 -20.54 -31.01 1.62
C LYS A 34 -20.00 -30.35 0.35
N GLY A 35 -18.84 -29.71 0.50
CA GLY A 35 -18.14 -29.01 -0.58
C GLY A 35 -17.16 -27.97 -0.07
N GLY A 36 -16.51 -28.20 1.08
CA GLY A 36 -15.26 -27.50 1.35
C GLY A 36 -14.28 -27.92 0.26
N ASN A 37 -13.68 -26.97 -0.45
CA ASN A 37 -12.65 -27.26 -1.43
C ASN A 37 -11.65 -28.26 -0.81
N PRO A 38 -11.28 -29.35 -1.52
CA PRO A 38 -10.31 -30.30 -1.01
C PRO A 38 -9.02 -29.54 -0.65
N ASP A 39 -8.43 -29.88 0.49
CA ASP A 39 -7.24 -29.19 0.99
C ASP A 39 -6.14 -29.21 -0.10
N PRO A 40 -5.73 -28.04 -0.62
CA PRO A 40 -4.75 -27.96 -1.70
C PRO A 40 -3.36 -28.44 -1.27
N CYS A 41 -3.12 -28.71 0.01
CA CYS A 41 -1.88 -29.25 0.54
C CYS A 41 -1.80 -30.79 0.51
N TYR A 42 -2.87 -31.48 0.07
CA TYR A 42 -2.89 -32.94 -0.06
C TYR A 42 -3.29 -33.37 -1.49
N ASN A 43 -2.82 -34.53 -1.93
CA ASN A 43 -3.32 -35.16 -3.16
C ASN A 43 -4.57 -36.02 -2.86
N GLU A 44 -5.15 -36.63 -3.90
CA GLU A 44 -6.35 -37.48 -3.77
C GLU A 44 -6.13 -38.73 -2.90
N ASN A 45 -4.87 -39.15 -2.75
CA ASN A 45 -4.46 -40.28 -1.92
C ASN A 45 -4.19 -39.88 -0.45
N GLY A 46 -4.33 -38.58 -0.11
CA GLY A 46 -4.03 -38.07 1.24
C GLY A 46 -2.55 -37.85 1.53
N GLU A 47 -1.68 -37.88 0.51
CA GLU A 47 -0.25 -37.61 0.67
C GLU A 47 0.02 -36.10 0.62
N PRO A 48 0.93 -35.58 1.46
CA PRO A 48 1.24 -34.16 1.50
C PRO A 48 1.96 -33.70 0.23
N LYS A 49 1.57 -32.53 -0.28
CA LYS A 49 2.21 -31.85 -1.41
C LYS A 49 2.47 -30.38 -1.08
N ARG A 50 3.38 -29.73 -1.82
CA ARG A 50 3.64 -28.29 -1.67
C ARG A 50 2.39 -27.50 -2.05
N CYS A 51 1.87 -26.72 -1.12
CA CYS A 51 0.85 -25.70 -1.35
C CYS A 51 1.45 -24.30 -1.11
N ILE A 52 1.00 -23.33 -1.88
CA ILE A 52 1.34 -21.91 -1.70
C ILE A 52 0.03 -21.13 -1.59
N PRO A 53 -0.05 -20.08 -0.76
CA PRO A 53 -1.21 -19.22 -0.71
C PRO A 53 -1.46 -18.52 -2.05
N ASP A 54 -2.69 -18.06 -2.26
CA ASP A 54 -3.05 -17.30 -3.44
C ASP A 54 -2.25 -16.01 -3.57
N PHE A 55 -2.03 -15.61 -4.83
CA PHE A 55 -1.42 -14.32 -5.14
C PHE A 55 -2.41 -13.18 -4.86
N VAL A 56 -2.04 -12.25 -3.98
CA VAL A 56 -2.91 -11.15 -3.54
C VAL A 56 -2.19 -9.81 -3.53
N ASN A 57 -2.95 -8.73 -3.69
CA ASN A 57 -2.46 -7.39 -3.35
C ASN A 57 -2.42 -7.24 -1.83
N ALA A 58 -1.24 -7.43 -1.23
CA ALA A 58 -1.03 -7.34 0.21
C ALA A 58 -1.30 -5.93 0.79
N ALA A 59 -1.28 -4.89 -0.04
CA ALA A 59 -1.51 -3.51 0.37
C ALA A 59 -3.00 -3.13 0.40
N PHE A 60 -3.87 -3.87 -0.27
CA PHE A 60 -5.28 -3.50 -0.43
C PHE A 60 -5.99 -3.35 0.94
N GLY A 61 -6.64 -2.21 1.14
CA GLY A 61 -7.35 -1.86 2.38
C GLY A 61 -6.45 -1.67 3.61
N ARG A 62 -5.13 -1.66 3.46
CA ARG A 62 -4.19 -1.49 4.57
C ARG A 62 -3.87 -0.02 4.81
N ARG A 63 -3.81 0.36 6.08
CA ARG A 63 -3.44 1.73 6.45
C ARG A 63 -1.98 2.03 6.09
N VAL A 64 -1.78 3.08 5.32
CA VAL A 64 -0.45 3.64 5.04
C VAL A 64 -0.22 4.83 5.96
N VAL A 65 0.94 4.86 6.62
CA VAL A 65 1.39 6.02 7.41
C VAL A 65 2.22 6.92 6.51
N ALA A 66 1.72 8.13 6.26
CA ALA A 66 2.44 9.15 5.49
C ALA A 66 3.07 10.18 6.44
N SER A 67 4.33 10.57 6.20
CA SER A 67 4.98 11.62 7.00
C SER A 67 4.45 13.03 6.72
N SER A 68 3.79 13.22 5.57
CA SER A 68 3.21 14.48 5.14
C SER A 68 1.86 14.21 4.49
N THR A 69 0.85 15.03 4.77
CA THR A 69 -0.44 15.03 4.10
C THR A 69 -0.95 16.47 4.08
N CYS A 70 -1.50 16.89 2.95
CA CYS A 70 -2.00 18.26 2.81
C CYS A 70 -3.30 18.50 3.59
N GLY A 71 -3.64 19.77 3.82
CA GLY A 71 -4.96 20.17 4.30
C GLY A 71 -5.18 20.14 5.82
N ALA A 72 -4.13 19.89 6.62
CA ALA A 72 -4.20 20.12 8.07
C ALA A 72 -4.51 21.59 8.39
N GLU A 73 -3.90 22.50 7.62
CA GLU A 73 -4.37 23.85 7.40
C GLU A 73 -4.69 23.96 5.90
N PRO A 74 -5.79 24.63 5.50
CA PRO A 74 -6.13 24.77 4.08
C PRO A 74 -4.97 25.37 3.28
N GLU A 75 -4.47 24.65 2.28
CA GLU A 75 -3.34 25.09 1.46
C GLU A 75 -3.68 25.07 -0.04
N ASN A 76 -3.14 26.03 -0.79
CA ASN A 76 -3.33 26.10 -2.23
C ASN A 76 -2.30 25.24 -2.95
N TYR A 77 -2.75 24.37 -3.85
CA TYR A 77 -1.89 23.62 -4.77
C TYR A 77 -2.25 23.95 -6.21
N CYS A 78 -1.29 23.84 -7.13
CA CYS A 78 -1.55 24.11 -8.54
C CYS A 78 -1.04 22.97 -9.42
N ARG A 79 -1.78 22.71 -10.49
CA ARG A 79 -1.43 21.77 -11.54
C ARG A 79 -1.31 22.50 -12.86
N SER A 80 -0.22 22.23 -13.57
CA SER A 80 -0.03 22.71 -14.93
C SER A 80 -0.71 21.77 -15.93
N SER A 81 -1.39 22.34 -16.91
CA SER A 81 -1.96 21.63 -18.07
C SER A 81 -1.57 22.37 -19.35
N THR A 82 -1.44 21.65 -20.45
CA THR A 82 -1.16 22.23 -21.76
C THR A 82 -2.49 22.45 -22.50
N ASP A 83 -2.73 23.66 -23.00
CA ASP A 83 -3.90 23.96 -23.83
C ASP A 83 -3.69 23.51 -25.29
N LYS A 84 -4.75 23.57 -26.12
CA LYS A 84 -4.75 23.27 -27.56
C LYS A 84 -3.70 24.06 -28.35
N ASN A 85 -3.30 25.23 -27.84
CA ASN A 85 -2.30 26.10 -28.45
C ASN A 85 -0.87 25.85 -27.94
N SER A 86 -0.64 24.75 -27.19
CA SER A 86 0.64 24.44 -26.54
C SER A 86 1.09 25.43 -25.46
N GLU A 87 0.18 26.25 -24.94
CA GLU A 87 0.44 27.14 -23.81
C GLU A 87 0.24 26.40 -22.47
N ILE A 88 1.10 26.70 -21.49
CA ILE A 88 1.03 26.11 -20.16
C ILE A 88 0.07 26.92 -19.29
N ILE A 89 -1.11 26.35 -19.00
CA ILE A 89 -2.10 26.93 -18.09
C ILE A 89 -1.92 26.32 -16.70
N ARG A 90 -1.88 27.19 -15.68
CA ARG A 90 -1.77 26.78 -14.28
C ARG A 90 -3.12 26.88 -13.59
N HIS A 91 -3.70 25.74 -13.23
CA HIS A 91 -4.94 25.66 -12.46
C HIS A 91 -4.63 25.46 -10.98
N CYS A 92 -5.15 26.32 -10.12
CA CYS A 92 -4.93 26.25 -8.67
C CYS A 92 -6.22 25.85 -7.95
N PHE A 93 -6.05 25.06 -6.90
CA PHE A 93 -7.10 24.43 -6.10
C PHE A 93 -6.70 24.47 -4.62
N VAL A 94 -7.64 24.16 -3.73
CA VAL A 94 -7.43 24.11 -2.28
C VAL A 94 -7.40 22.65 -1.83
N CYS A 95 -6.42 22.29 -1.00
CA CYS A 95 -6.46 21.07 -0.20
C CYS A 95 -6.90 21.42 1.23
N ASP A 96 -7.99 20.82 1.68
CA ASP A 96 -8.56 21.01 3.01
C ASP A 96 -9.04 19.66 3.56
N ALA A 97 -8.43 19.20 4.65
CA ALA A 97 -8.77 17.92 5.28
C ALA A 97 -10.14 17.96 5.99
N SER A 98 -10.66 19.16 6.27
CA SER A 98 -11.98 19.35 6.89
C SER A 98 -13.13 19.05 5.91
N ASN A 99 -12.85 19.12 4.61
CA ASN A 99 -13.84 18.90 3.56
C ASN A 99 -13.50 17.63 2.74
N PRO A 100 -14.33 16.56 2.80
CA PRO A 100 -14.07 15.32 2.08
C PRO A 100 -13.86 15.47 0.57
N LYS A 101 -14.43 16.51 -0.06
CA LYS A 101 -14.26 16.78 -1.49
C LYS A 101 -12.87 17.32 -1.85
N TYR A 102 -12.19 17.94 -0.89
CA TYR A 102 -10.89 18.59 -1.07
C TYR A 102 -9.79 17.94 -0.19
N SER A 103 -10.11 16.80 0.43
CA SER A 103 -9.18 16.00 1.23
C SER A 103 -8.48 14.95 0.37
N PHE A 104 -7.18 14.77 0.60
CA PHE A 104 -6.35 13.77 -0.10
C PHE A 104 -5.62 12.85 0.90
N PRO A 105 -6.36 12.09 1.71
CA PRO A 105 -5.78 11.36 2.84
C PRO A 105 -5.05 10.08 2.39
N PRO A 106 -4.13 9.51 3.22
CA PRO A 106 -3.31 8.35 2.85
C PRO A 106 -4.10 7.08 2.55
N GLU A 107 -5.35 6.97 3.01
CA GLU A 107 -6.25 5.86 2.74
C GLU A 107 -6.50 5.66 1.23
N PHE A 108 -6.40 6.74 0.44
CA PHE A 108 -6.50 6.71 -1.03
C PHE A 108 -5.29 6.07 -1.74
N LEU A 109 -4.28 5.59 -1.00
CA LEU A 109 -3.17 4.84 -1.59
C LEU A 109 -3.51 3.35 -1.80
N THR A 110 -4.50 2.85 -1.05
CA THR A 110 -4.77 1.42 -0.90
C THR A 110 -6.25 1.05 -1.04
N ASP A 111 -7.08 2.02 -1.40
CA ASP A 111 -8.50 1.83 -1.67
C ASP A 111 -8.73 1.16 -3.04
N LEU A 112 -10.00 1.03 -3.41
CA LEU A 112 -10.37 0.47 -4.70
C LEU A 112 -10.04 1.47 -5.81
N ASN A 113 -8.98 1.18 -6.57
CA ASN A 113 -8.59 1.98 -7.70
C ASN A 113 -9.59 1.82 -8.87
N ASN A 114 -10.40 2.86 -9.11
CA ASN A 114 -11.32 2.94 -10.24
C ASN A 114 -10.76 3.92 -11.30
N PRO A 115 -10.41 3.47 -12.52
CA PRO A 115 -9.88 4.36 -13.56
C PRO A 115 -10.78 5.53 -13.94
N SER A 116 -12.10 5.40 -13.76
CA SER A 116 -13.08 6.45 -14.04
C SER A 116 -13.21 7.48 -12.92
N ASN A 117 -12.81 7.13 -11.69
CA ASN A 117 -12.88 8.01 -10.52
C ASN A 117 -11.64 7.77 -9.64
N LEU A 118 -10.54 8.41 -10.02
CA LEU A 118 -9.26 8.25 -9.35
C LEU A 118 -9.24 9.00 -8.02
N THR A 119 -8.89 8.28 -6.96
CA THR A 119 -8.54 8.80 -5.64
C THR A 119 -7.02 8.87 -5.54
N CYS A 120 -6.51 9.90 -4.87
CA CYS A 120 -5.07 10.15 -4.76
C CYS A 120 -4.74 10.71 -3.40
N TRP A 121 -3.69 10.22 -2.75
CA TRP A 121 -3.08 10.92 -1.62
C TRP A 121 -2.19 12.05 -2.12
N MET A 122 -2.08 13.13 -1.34
CA MET A 122 -1.22 14.26 -1.66
C MET A 122 -0.45 14.74 -0.42
N SER A 123 0.87 14.90 -0.57
CA SER A 123 1.71 15.54 0.44
C SER A 123 1.50 17.05 0.48
N LYS A 124 2.01 17.71 1.52
CA LYS A 124 2.10 19.18 1.55
C LYS A 124 2.86 19.73 0.35
N THR A 125 2.56 20.97 -0.02
CA THR A 125 3.15 21.65 -1.19
C THR A 125 4.66 21.87 -1.08
N TYR A 126 5.29 22.13 -2.24
CA TYR A 126 6.75 22.28 -2.41
C TYR A 126 7.40 23.29 -1.45
N SER A 127 6.68 24.34 -1.06
CA SER A 127 7.13 25.33 -0.07
C SER A 127 7.41 24.74 1.32
N ALA A 128 6.84 23.58 1.64
CA ALA A 128 7.03 22.88 2.91
C ALA A 128 7.92 21.63 2.81
N VAL A 129 8.19 21.15 1.59
CA VAL A 129 8.91 19.89 1.34
C VAL A 129 9.89 20.11 0.18
N GLN A 130 11.05 20.66 0.51
CA GLN A 130 12.17 20.78 -0.42
C GLN A 130 13.34 19.94 0.10
N TYR A 131 14.13 19.37 -0.81
CA TYR A 131 15.40 18.73 -0.45
C TYR A 131 16.21 19.66 0.47
N PRO A 132 16.66 19.20 1.64
CA PRO A 132 16.88 17.79 2.04
C PRO A 132 15.68 17.08 2.70
N SER A 133 14.53 17.72 2.87
CA SER A 133 13.33 17.08 3.44
C SER A 133 12.78 16.00 2.50
N ASN A 134 12.33 14.89 3.09
CA ASN A 134 11.76 13.75 2.39
C ASN A 134 10.31 13.48 2.84
N VAL A 135 9.56 12.80 1.99
CA VAL A 135 8.24 12.26 2.33
C VAL A 135 8.32 10.75 2.33
N THR A 136 7.83 10.13 3.39
CA THR A 136 7.87 8.68 3.57
C THR A 136 6.45 8.15 3.63
N LEU A 137 6.23 7.04 2.91
CA LEU A 137 5.02 6.24 2.98
C LEU A 137 5.40 4.88 3.58
N THR A 138 4.81 4.55 4.71
CA THR A 138 5.10 3.31 5.45
C THR A 138 3.86 2.43 5.49
N LEU A 139 3.96 1.24 4.89
CA LEU A 139 2.93 0.22 4.88
C LEU A 139 3.38 -0.97 5.72
N SER A 140 2.61 -1.30 6.76
CA SER A 140 2.81 -2.50 7.57
C SER A 140 1.89 -3.62 7.10
N LEU A 141 2.47 -4.78 6.81
CA LEU A 141 1.75 -5.96 6.29
C LEU A 141 1.36 -6.97 7.38
N ASP A 142 1.81 -6.78 8.62
CA ASP A 142 1.58 -7.60 9.83
C ASP A 142 2.00 -9.08 9.74
N LYS A 143 2.51 -9.52 8.59
CA LYS A 143 3.09 -10.84 8.36
C LYS A 143 4.17 -10.77 7.27
N LYS A 144 4.98 -11.82 7.18
CA LYS A 144 5.98 -11.95 6.11
C LYS A 144 5.30 -12.31 4.80
N TYR A 145 5.70 -11.62 3.73
CA TYR A 145 5.25 -11.86 2.36
C TYR A 145 6.45 -12.11 1.45
N GLU A 146 6.31 -13.04 0.52
CA GLU A 146 7.17 -13.15 -0.65
C GLU A 146 6.62 -12.21 -1.72
N LEU A 147 7.25 -11.04 -1.87
CA LEU A 147 6.79 -10.01 -2.81
C LEU A 147 7.26 -10.34 -4.23
N THR A 148 6.33 -10.33 -5.19
CA THR A 148 6.67 -10.42 -6.63
C THR A 148 6.96 -9.05 -7.23
N TYR A 149 6.14 -8.05 -6.90
CA TYR A 149 6.35 -6.68 -7.36
C TYR A 149 5.76 -5.64 -6.39
N ILE A 150 6.20 -4.40 -6.53
CA ILE A 150 5.63 -3.20 -5.90
C ILE A 150 5.29 -2.24 -7.04
N SER A 151 4.07 -1.69 -7.06
CA SER A 151 3.62 -0.77 -8.10
C SER A 151 3.02 0.48 -7.50
N LEU A 152 3.44 1.64 -8.00
CA LEU A 152 2.99 2.96 -7.58
C LEU A 152 2.46 3.70 -8.81
N GLN A 153 1.26 4.27 -8.69
CA GLN A 153 0.65 5.12 -9.71
C GLN A 153 0.57 6.56 -9.19
N PHE A 154 1.15 7.49 -9.93
CA PHE A 154 1.25 8.89 -9.52
C PHE A 154 0.15 9.73 -10.19
N CYS A 155 -0.56 10.52 -9.38
CA CYS A 155 -1.49 11.54 -9.87
C CYS A 155 -0.78 12.88 -10.17
N SER A 156 0.47 13.02 -9.72
CA SER A 156 1.40 14.09 -10.07
C SER A 156 2.50 13.55 -10.99
N ALA A 157 3.45 14.42 -11.34
CA ALA A 157 4.71 13.97 -11.91
C ALA A 157 5.42 13.06 -10.91
N ARG A 158 6.23 12.12 -11.42
CA ARG A 158 7.06 11.26 -10.58
C ARG A 158 8.11 12.09 -9.84
N PRO A 159 8.50 11.69 -8.62
CA PRO A 159 9.64 12.29 -7.94
C PRO A 159 10.91 12.18 -8.78
N HIS A 160 11.74 13.22 -8.77
CA HIS A 160 13.07 13.18 -9.39
C HIS A 160 13.97 12.08 -8.79
N SER A 161 13.76 11.77 -7.51
CA SER A 161 14.47 10.70 -6.83
C SER A 161 13.56 10.05 -5.78
N MET A 162 13.53 8.73 -5.76
CA MET A 162 12.78 7.94 -4.79
C MET A 162 13.55 6.65 -4.47
N VAL A 163 13.24 6.07 -3.32
CA VAL A 163 13.82 4.82 -2.86
C VAL A 163 12.74 3.98 -2.21
N ILE A 164 12.75 2.68 -2.50
CA ILE A 164 11.90 1.69 -1.87
C ILE A 164 12.75 0.97 -0.83
N TYR A 165 12.29 0.97 0.42
CA TYR A 165 12.86 0.16 1.49
C TYR A 165 11.92 -1.01 1.83
N LYS A 166 12.49 -2.09 2.35
CA LYS A 166 11.73 -3.17 2.98
C LYS A 166 12.24 -3.46 4.38
N SER A 167 11.39 -4.05 5.20
CA SER A 167 11.74 -4.57 6.52
C SER A 167 11.30 -6.03 6.62
N VAL A 168 12.14 -6.85 7.25
CA VAL A 168 11.87 -8.29 7.48
C VAL A 168 11.63 -8.60 8.97
N ASP A 169 11.71 -7.57 9.81
CA ASP A 169 11.67 -7.64 11.28
C ASP A 169 10.62 -6.70 11.88
N TYR A 170 9.53 -6.47 11.13
CA TYR A 170 8.36 -5.68 11.54
C TYR A 170 8.68 -4.20 11.84
N GLY A 171 9.56 -3.61 11.02
CA GLY A 171 9.86 -2.18 11.05
C GLY A 171 11.03 -1.79 11.97
N LYS A 172 11.75 -2.75 12.55
CA LYS A 172 12.92 -2.47 13.42
C LYS A 172 14.15 -2.07 12.60
N SER A 173 14.38 -2.73 11.47
CA SER A 173 15.41 -2.37 10.50
C SER A 173 14.83 -2.27 9.09
N TRP A 174 15.50 -1.45 8.29
CA TRP A 174 15.11 -1.15 6.92
C TRP A 174 16.30 -1.39 6.01
N ILE A 175 16.08 -2.20 4.98
CA ILE A 175 17.06 -2.49 3.94
C ILE A 175 16.59 -1.88 2.62
N PRO A 176 17.47 -1.21 1.87
CA PRO A 176 17.12 -0.70 0.56
C PRO A 176 16.69 -1.84 -0.35
N PHE A 177 15.64 -1.61 -1.15
CA PHE A 177 15.11 -2.58 -2.09
C PHE A 177 15.34 -2.14 -3.53
N GLN A 178 15.11 -0.86 -3.84
CA GLN A 178 15.34 -0.28 -5.17
C GLN A 178 15.52 1.24 -5.08
N TYR A 179 16.44 1.78 -5.87
CA TYR A 179 16.62 3.22 -6.04
C TYR A 179 16.18 3.67 -7.43
N TYR A 180 15.58 4.86 -7.50
CA TYR A 180 15.22 5.54 -8.74
C TYR A 180 15.71 6.98 -8.65
N SER A 181 16.50 7.43 -9.62
CA SER A 181 16.99 8.81 -9.69
C SER A 181 17.50 9.09 -11.09
N ASN A 182 17.46 10.36 -11.51
CA ASN A 182 18.11 10.84 -12.74
C ASN A 182 19.64 10.97 -12.57
N ASP A 183 20.11 11.00 -11.33
CA ASP A 183 21.53 11.12 -11.01
C ASP A 183 21.85 10.17 -9.84
N CYS A 184 21.81 8.87 -10.14
CA CYS A 184 22.05 7.79 -9.19
C CYS A 184 23.40 7.93 -8.45
N LYS A 185 24.43 8.41 -9.15
CA LYS A 185 25.77 8.56 -8.59
C LYS A 185 25.83 9.69 -7.58
N LYS A 186 25.23 10.85 -7.89
CA LYS A 186 25.21 11.99 -6.97
C LYS A 186 24.24 11.80 -5.80
N MET A 187 23.06 11.24 -6.05
CA MET A 187 22.01 11.13 -5.04
C MET A 187 22.21 9.95 -4.07
N TYR A 188 22.62 8.79 -4.59
CA TYR A 188 22.68 7.55 -3.81
C TYR A 188 24.05 6.87 -3.86
N THR A 189 25.05 7.46 -4.53
CA THR A 189 26.38 6.86 -4.73
C THR A 189 26.28 5.45 -5.36
N LYS A 190 25.29 5.27 -6.25
CA LYS A 190 25.05 4.02 -6.98
C LYS A 190 25.31 4.18 -8.47
N SER A 191 25.69 3.08 -9.13
CA SER A 191 25.78 3.04 -10.59
C SER A 191 24.37 3.05 -11.20
N PRO A 192 24.09 3.89 -12.22
CA PRO A 192 22.77 3.98 -12.87
C PRO A 192 22.43 2.79 -13.77
N ARG A 193 23.43 1.97 -14.11
CA ARG A 193 23.26 0.72 -14.88
C ARG A 193 23.94 -0.43 -14.14
N GLY A 194 23.57 -0.60 -12.87
CA GLY A 194 24.01 -1.74 -12.09
C GLY A 194 23.54 -3.03 -12.75
N VAL A 195 24.47 -3.94 -13.05
CA VAL A 195 24.14 -5.28 -13.56
C VAL A 195 24.00 -6.21 -12.36
N VAL A 196 22.92 -6.97 -12.35
CA VAL A 196 22.78 -8.07 -11.40
C VAL A 196 23.73 -9.19 -11.81
N THR A 197 24.49 -9.66 -10.85
CA THR A 197 25.37 -10.83 -10.92
C THR A 197 25.04 -11.73 -9.74
N LYS A 198 25.42 -13.01 -9.81
CA LYS A 198 25.26 -13.95 -8.69
C LYS A 198 25.83 -13.44 -7.36
N ALA A 199 26.85 -12.58 -7.42
CA ALA A 199 27.49 -11.99 -6.25
C ALA A 199 26.68 -10.85 -5.59
N ASN A 200 25.76 -10.20 -6.32
CA ASN A 200 25.00 -9.03 -5.84
C ASN A 200 23.47 -9.18 -6.01
N GLU A 201 22.98 -10.43 -6.04
CA GLU A 201 21.55 -10.77 -6.15
C GLU A 201 20.67 -10.16 -5.04
N GLN A 202 21.27 -9.74 -3.92
CA GLN A 202 20.55 -9.09 -2.82
C GLN A 202 20.79 -7.58 -2.75
N GLU A 203 21.67 -7.03 -3.59
CA GLU A 203 22.01 -5.61 -3.57
C GLU A 203 20.93 -4.76 -4.26
N ALA A 204 20.52 -3.66 -3.63
CA ALA A 204 19.63 -2.68 -4.24
C ALA A 204 20.36 -1.88 -5.32
N LEU A 205 19.82 -1.92 -6.54
CA LEU A 205 20.32 -1.20 -7.69
C LEU A 205 19.67 0.19 -7.82
N CYS A 206 20.27 1.05 -8.64
CA CYS A 206 19.68 2.32 -9.03
C CYS A 206 19.44 2.34 -10.54
N THR A 207 18.29 2.86 -10.95
CA THR A 207 17.92 2.99 -12.36
C THR A 207 17.42 4.39 -12.69
N GLU A 208 17.81 4.84 -13.89
CA GLU A 208 17.36 6.08 -14.51
C GLU A 208 16.15 5.86 -15.44
N ALA A 209 15.60 4.64 -15.52
CA ALA A 209 14.53 4.27 -16.47
C ALA A 209 13.22 5.07 -16.33
N TYR A 210 12.99 5.72 -15.18
CA TYR A 210 11.81 6.55 -14.92
C TYR A 210 12.16 8.03 -14.70
N SER A 211 13.31 8.46 -15.21
CA SER A 211 13.87 9.80 -15.00
C SER A 211 13.13 10.93 -15.71
N ASN A 212 12.42 10.61 -16.78
CA ASN A 212 11.65 11.59 -17.53
C ASN A 212 10.46 12.07 -16.70
N ILE A 213 10.18 13.37 -16.71
CA ILE A 213 9.04 13.94 -15.98
C ILE A 213 7.72 13.47 -16.62
N ASP A 214 7.75 13.08 -17.90
CA ASP A 214 6.61 12.57 -18.63
C ASP A 214 6.24 11.11 -18.25
N PRO A 215 4.94 10.79 -18.14
CA PRO A 215 3.81 11.71 -18.20
C PRO A 215 3.65 12.49 -16.88
N PHE A 216 3.23 13.76 -16.97
CA PHE A 216 2.95 14.60 -15.80
C PHE A 216 1.87 14.04 -14.88
N THR A 217 1.01 13.15 -15.36
CA THR A 217 0.00 12.45 -14.55
C THR A 217 -0.27 11.05 -15.07
N GLY A 218 -0.60 10.12 -14.15
CA GLY A 218 -0.87 8.72 -14.48
C GLY A 218 0.41 7.89 -14.66
N ALA A 219 1.58 8.45 -14.34
CA ALA A 219 2.83 7.73 -14.42
C ALA A 219 2.82 6.53 -13.47
N ARG A 220 3.32 5.39 -13.94
CA ARG A 220 3.46 4.18 -13.14
C ARG A 220 4.94 3.85 -12.95
N VAL A 221 5.30 3.52 -11.72
CA VAL A 221 6.60 2.96 -11.36
C VAL A 221 6.34 1.58 -10.80
N ALA A 222 6.88 0.57 -11.47
CA ALA A 222 6.83 -0.81 -11.02
C ALA A 222 8.24 -1.29 -10.69
N TYR A 223 8.35 -1.99 -9.57
CA TYR A 223 9.55 -2.69 -9.15
C TYR A 223 9.23 -4.18 -9.10
N SER A 224 9.94 -4.99 -9.88
CA SER A 224 9.85 -6.45 -9.84
C SER A 224 11.02 -7.02 -9.07
N THR A 225 10.77 -7.94 -8.14
CA THR A 225 11.81 -8.48 -7.25
C THR A 225 12.73 -9.48 -7.95
N LEU A 226 12.25 -10.10 -9.04
CA LEU A 226 12.97 -11.10 -9.83
C LEU A 226 13.51 -10.55 -11.16
N GLU A 227 13.22 -9.30 -11.50
CA GLU A 227 13.68 -8.74 -12.77
C GLU A 227 15.21 -8.60 -12.79
N GLY A 228 15.82 -9.28 -13.77
CA GLY A 228 17.26 -9.32 -13.94
C GLY A 228 18.00 -10.23 -12.95
N ARG A 229 17.32 -11.05 -12.14
CA ARG A 229 17.91 -11.95 -11.13
C ARG A 229 17.69 -13.41 -11.46
#